data_AF-V5NB68-F1
#
_entry.id   AF-V5NB68-F1
#
_cell.length_a   1.000
_cell.length_b   1.000
_cell.length_c   1.000
_cell.angle_alpha   90.00
_cell.angle_beta   90.00
_cell.angle_gamma   90.00
#
_symmetry.space_group_name_H-M   'P 1'
#
loop_
_entity.id
_entity.type
_entity.pdbx_description
1 polymer ?
#
loop_
_entity_poly.entity_id
_entity_poly.type
_entity_poly.pdbx_seq_one_letter_code
_entity_poly.pdbx_strand_id
1 'polypeptide(L)'
;KNFIKKEQFPYKSPLGWEFDSGDYHAALQKAMDMIGYRELRKEQAEKRARGELMGIGISSFTEVVGAGPSHQFDILGTKMFDSAEVRIHPTGKAIARFGTKSQGQGHETTYAQILAQELGIPAEHIKVEEGDTDTAPYGLGTYASRSTPTAGAAAAVAARRIREKARKIAAHLLESAEEDLVWEVDRFYVKGSPSRFKTIQDIALAAYTNPPPGIEAGLEATFYYDPPNMTFPFGSYICVVDIDRGTGQVHVR
;
A
#
# COMPACT_ATOMS: atom_id res chain seq x y z
N LYS A 1 29.11 4.13 -3.58
CA LYS A 1 30.08 4.95 -2.80
C LYS A 1 29.37 5.96 -1.90
N ASN A 2 28.46 6.79 -2.42
CA ASN A 2 27.81 7.87 -1.65
C ASN A 2 26.36 7.56 -1.23
N PHE A 3 25.84 6.37 -1.50
CA PHE A 3 24.50 6.00 -1.04
C PHE A 3 24.46 5.96 0.48
N ILE A 4 23.32 6.40 1.03
CA ILE A 4 22.91 6.08 2.40
C ILE A 4 22.90 4.56 2.52
N LYS A 5 23.52 4.03 3.57
CA LYS A 5 23.56 2.59 3.83
C LYS A 5 22.27 2.13 4.50
N LYS A 6 21.92 0.86 4.32
CA LYS A 6 20.67 0.26 4.82
C LYS A 6 20.50 0.45 6.33
N GLU A 7 21.58 0.31 7.08
CA GLU A 7 21.62 0.46 8.54
C GLU A 7 21.48 1.91 9.03
N GLN A 8 21.47 2.90 8.13
CA GLN A 8 21.30 4.31 8.47
C GLN A 8 19.83 4.77 8.46
N PHE A 9 18.90 3.91 8.05
CA PHE A 9 17.47 4.23 8.08
C PHE A 9 16.85 3.95 9.46
N PRO A 10 15.91 4.78 9.94
CA PRO A 10 15.42 6.01 9.30
C PRO A 10 16.49 7.11 9.21
N TYR A 11 16.61 7.75 8.05
CA TYR A 11 17.72 8.66 7.74
C TYR A 11 17.25 10.11 7.63
N LYS A 12 17.76 10.98 8.50
CA LYS A 12 17.51 12.43 8.41
C LYS A 12 18.43 13.07 7.36
N SER A 13 17.83 13.52 6.26
CA SER A 13 18.52 14.22 5.18
C SER A 13 18.93 15.65 5.58
N PRO A 14 19.94 16.23 4.90
CA PRO A 14 20.37 17.61 5.16
C PRO A 14 19.29 18.67 4.93
N LEU A 15 18.23 18.35 4.17
CA LEU A 15 17.11 19.26 3.89
C LEU A 15 15.90 19.01 4.79
N GLY A 16 16.03 18.18 5.82
CA GLY A 16 15.03 18.02 6.87
C GLY A 16 14.06 16.85 6.71
N TRP A 17 14.07 16.15 5.57
CA TRP A 17 13.29 14.91 5.40
C TRP A 17 13.87 13.76 6.20
N GLU A 18 13.02 12.92 6.79
CA GLU A 18 13.40 11.66 7.40
C GLU A 18 12.97 10.50 6.48
N PHE A 19 13.92 9.89 5.80
CA PHE A 19 13.64 8.77 4.89
C PHE A 19 13.31 7.52 5.70
N ASP A 20 12.22 6.84 5.36
CA ASP A 20 11.67 5.71 6.12
C ASP A 20 12.55 4.45 6.05
N SER A 21 13.04 4.09 4.87
CA SER A 21 13.82 2.87 4.62
C SER A 21 14.56 2.92 3.27
N GLY A 22 15.54 2.03 3.08
CA GLY A 22 16.23 1.93 1.79
C GLY A 22 17.30 0.84 1.74
N ASP A 23 17.47 0.21 0.58
CA ASP A 23 18.58 -0.71 0.28
C ASP A 23 19.15 -0.44 -1.12
N TYR A 24 19.73 0.75 -1.28
CA TYR A 24 20.11 1.31 -2.58
C TYR A 24 21.26 0.54 -3.24
N HIS A 25 22.20 0.03 -2.44
CA HIS A 25 23.30 -0.78 -2.94
C HIS A 25 22.80 -2.07 -3.58
N ALA A 26 21.87 -2.78 -2.93
CA ALA A 26 21.29 -4.01 -3.46
C ALA A 26 20.49 -3.75 -4.75
N ALA A 27 19.69 -2.68 -4.80
CA ALA A 27 18.90 -2.35 -5.99
C ALA A 27 19.77 -1.98 -7.20
N LEU A 28 20.79 -1.13 -7.03
CA LEU A 28 21.70 -0.79 -8.12
C LEU A 28 22.50 -2.01 -8.59
N GLN A 29 22.98 -2.84 -7.66
CA GLN A 29 23.70 -4.07 -8.01
C GLN A 29 22.82 -5.00 -8.86
N LYS A 30 21.58 -5.26 -8.42
CA LYS A 30 20.63 -6.07 -9.16
C LYS A 30 20.36 -5.51 -10.56
N ALA A 31 20.17 -4.20 -10.70
CA ALA A 31 19.96 -3.57 -12.00
C ALA A 31 21.19 -3.71 -12.93
N MET A 32 22.41 -3.52 -12.40
CA MET A 32 23.66 -3.69 -13.16
C MET A 32 23.88 -5.13 -13.61
N ASP A 33 23.52 -6.10 -12.78
CA ASP A 33 23.65 -7.53 -13.09
C ASP A 33 22.63 -7.94 -14.17
N MET A 34 21.38 -7.50 -14.06
CA MET A 34 20.32 -7.81 -15.02
C MET A 34 20.67 -7.38 -16.45
N ILE A 35 21.38 -6.25 -16.60
CA ILE A 35 21.74 -5.70 -17.92
C ILE A 35 23.17 -6.08 -18.36
N GLY A 36 23.93 -6.81 -17.53
CA GLY A 36 25.33 -7.14 -17.83
C GLY A 36 26.21 -5.89 -17.97
N TYR A 37 26.09 -4.93 -17.04
CA TYR A 37 26.68 -3.60 -17.14
C TYR A 37 28.19 -3.57 -17.48
N ARG A 38 28.97 -4.55 -16.98
CA ARG A 38 30.40 -4.64 -17.28
C ARG A 38 30.67 -4.97 -18.74
N GLU A 39 29.88 -5.85 -19.34
CA GLU A 39 30.02 -6.21 -20.76
C GLU A 39 29.55 -5.06 -21.65
N LEU A 40 28.46 -4.38 -21.28
CA LEU A 40 28.03 -3.16 -21.97
C LEU A 40 29.10 -2.06 -21.97
N ARG A 41 29.89 -1.94 -20.90
CA ARG A 41 31.00 -0.98 -20.85
C ARG A 41 32.14 -1.36 -21.79
N LYS A 42 32.41 -2.66 -22.00
CA LYS A 42 33.38 -3.12 -23.01
C LYS A 42 32.84 -2.85 -24.41
N GLU A 43 31.60 -3.24 -24.68
CA GLU A 43 30.91 -2.98 -25.95
C GLU A 43 30.94 -1.48 -26.30
N GLN A 44 30.63 -0.61 -25.32
CA GLN A 44 30.68 0.84 -25.50
C GLN A 44 32.07 1.33 -25.93
N ALA A 45 33.13 0.79 -25.34
CA ALA A 45 34.50 1.15 -25.72
C ALA A 45 34.82 0.71 -27.15
N GLU A 46 34.41 -0.49 -27.55
CA GLU A 46 34.59 -1.04 -28.90
C GLU A 46 33.81 -0.23 -29.96
N LYS A 47 32.54 0.11 -29.68
CA LYS A 47 31.71 0.95 -30.55
C LYS A 47 32.34 2.33 -30.76
N ARG A 48 32.81 2.96 -29.67
CA ARG A 48 33.51 4.26 -29.76
C ARG A 48 34.77 4.20 -30.61
N ALA A 49 35.53 3.10 -30.55
CA ALA A 49 36.70 2.91 -31.40
C ALA A 49 36.36 2.83 -32.90
N ARG A 50 35.13 2.41 -33.25
CA ARG A 50 34.61 2.42 -34.63
C ARG A 50 33.92 3.72 -35.03
N GLY A 51 33.89 4.73 -34.14
CA GLY A 51 33.22 6.01 -34.39
C GLY A 51 31.70 5.98 -34.20
N GLU A 52 31.16 4.90 -33.65
CA GLU A 52 29.75 4.74 -33.27
C GLU A 52 29.49 5.36 -31.89
N LEU A 53 28.26 5.83 -31.66
CA LEU A 53 27.87 6.47 -30.41
C LEU A 53 26.92 5.56 -29.61
N MET A 54 27.41 5.05 -28.48
CA MET A 54 26.63 4.27 -27.52
C MET A 54 26.64 4.96 -26.15
N GLY A 55 25.46 5.19 -25.59
CA GLY A 55 25.23 5.78 -24.27
C GLY A 55 24.74 4.74 -23.26
N ILE A 56 25.19 4.86 -22.02
CA ILE A 56 24.67 4.10 -20.88
C ILE A 56 24.34 5.10 -19.78
N GLY A 57 23.06 5.37 -19.57
CA GLY A 57 22.54 6.24 -18.52
C GLY A 57 22.15 5.44 -17.28
N ILE A 58 22.45 5.98 -16.10
CA ILE A 58 22.05 5.39 -14.81
C ILE A 58 21.35 6.47 -13.99
N SER A 59 20.18 6.14 -13.45
CA SER A 59 19.45 6.96 -12.48
C SER A 59 19.13 6.11 -11.25
N SER A 60 19.76 6.43 -10.12
CA SER A 60 19.36 5.89 -8.82
C SER A 60 18.74 7.02 -8.02
N PHE A 61 17.48 6.85 -7.63
CA PHE A 61 16.66 7.92 -7.07
C PHE A 61 15.92 7.47 -5.81
N THR A 62 15.54 8.45 -5.00
CA THR A 62 14.63 8.31 -3.87
C THR A 62 13.52 9.31 -4.09
N GLU A 63 12.29 8.83 -4.07
CA GLU A 63 11.08 9.61 -4.21
C GLU A 63 10.54 10.03 -2.85
N VAL A 64 9.65 11.03 -2.84
CA VAL A 64 8.91 11.44 -1.65
C VAL A 64 7.43 11.55 -1.98
N VAL A 65 6.64 10.60 -1.48
CA VAL A 65 5.21 10.46 -1.83
C VAL A 65 4.36 10.27 -0.58
N GLY A 66 3.05 10.42 -0.70
CA GLY A 66 2.16 10.33 0.46
C GLY A 66 1.98 11.65 1.22
N ALA A 67 1.93 12.78 0.50
CA ALA A 67 1.68 14.11 1.07
C ALA A 67 0.50 14.06 2.06
N GLY A 68 0.79 14.43 3.30
CA GLY A 68 0.16 13.75 4.42
C GLY A 68 0.23 14.46 5.76
N PRO A 69 1.40 14.45 6.44
CA PRO A 69 1.48 14.83 7.85
C PRO A 69 0.84 16.20 8.13
N SER A 70 -0.25 16.21 8.90
CA SER A 70 -1.14 17.38 9.05
C SER A 70 -0.47 18.63 9.64
N HIS A 71 0.63 18.43 10.36
CA HIS A 71 1.43 19.50 10.96
C HIS A 71 2.33 20.22 9.94
N GLN A 72 2.51 19.67 8.72
CA GLN A 72 3.35 20.23 7.66
C GLN A 72 2.58 20.50 6.36
N PHE A 73 1.55 19.70 6.07
CA PHE A 73 0.88 19.72 4.77
C PHE A 73 -0.63 19.97 4.91
N ASP A 74 -1.12 20.94 4.14
CA ASP A 74 -2.53 21.20 3.93
C ASP A 74 -2.80 21.65 2.49
N ILE A 75 -4.05 21.50 2.06
CA ILE A 75 -4.59 22.14 0.85
C ILE A 75 -5.66 23.12 1.30
N LEU A 76 -5.36 24.42 1.15
CA LEU A 76 -6.27 25.51 1.52
C LEU A 76 -6.77 25.40 2.98
N GLY A 77 -5.90 24.98 3.90
CA GLY A 77 -6.21 24.77 5.32
C GLY A 77 -6.74 23.37 5.65
N THR A 78 -7.12 22.55 4.67
CA THR A 78 -7.53 21.16 4.90
C THR A 78 -6.31 20.25 5.05
N LYS A 79 -6.18 19.61 6.21
CA LYS A 79 -5.06 18.72 6.52
C LYS A 79 -5.01 17.53 5.58
N MET A 80 -3.80 17.14 5.15
CA MET A 80 -3.63 16.14 4.08
C MET A 80 -3.82 14.67 4.51
N PHE A 81 -4.77 14.38 5.40
CA PHE A 81 -5.19 13.00 5.68
C PHE A 81 -5.89 12.36 4.47
N ASP A 82 -6.16 11.07 4.55
CA ASP A 82 -7.21 10.44 3.71
C ASP A 82 -7.99 9.41 4.52
N SER A 83 -9.01 8.79 3.92
CA SER A 83 -9.99 8.01 4.68
C SER A 83 -10.47 6.76 3.95
N ALA A 84 -10.99 5.83 4.75
CA ALA A 84 -11.67 4.63 4.30
C ALA A 84 -12.87 4.34 5.21
N GLU A 85 -14.01 4.06 4.60
CA GLU A 85 -15.21 3.50 5.22
C GLU A 85 -15.39 2.08 4.68
N VAL A 86 -15.59 1.10 5.56
CA VAL A 86 -15.79 -0.31 5.17
C VAL A 86 -17.00 -0.86 5.93
N ARG A 87 -17.95 -1.43 5.20
CA ARG A 87 -19.16 -2.07 5.74
C ARG A 87 -19.26 -3.50 5.25
N ILE A 88 -19.32 -4.46 6.18
CA ILE A 88 -19.57 -5.87 5.89
C ILE A 88 -21.08 -6.14 5.98
N HIS A 89 -21.66 -6.71 4.94
CA HIS A 89 -23.07 -7.11 4.86
C HIS A 89 -23.32 -8.44 5.59
N PRO A 90 -24.60 -8.77 5.91
CA PRO A 90 -24.93 -10.00 6.65
C PRO A 90 -24.43 -11.31 6.01
N THR A 91 -24.21 -11.32 4.69
CA THR A 91 -23.68 -12.49 3.95
C THR A 91 -22.16 -12.57 3.92
N GLY A 92 -21.45 -11.61 4.52
CA GLY A 92 -19.99 -11.53 4.53
C GLY A 92 -19.36 -10.89 3.29
N LYS A 93 -20.17 -10.37 2.35
CA LYS A 93 -19.70 -9.44 1.30
C LYS A 93 -19.50 -8.04 1.88
N ALA A 94 -18.75 -7.18 1.22
CA ALA A 94 -18.49 -5.83 1.73
C ALA A 94 -18.63 -4.74 0.65
N ILE A 95 -18.93 -3.53 1.11
CA ILE A 95 -18.73 -2.30 0.37
C ILE A 95 -17.70 -1.44 1.10
N ALA A 96 -16.79 -0.82 0.35
CA ALA A 96 -15.79 0.08 0.88
C ALA A 96 -15.71 1.35 0.05
N ARG A 97 -15.57 2.50 0.72
CA ARG A 97 -15.42 3.80 0.08
C ARG A 97 -14.22 4.53 0.60
N PHE A 98 -13.60 5.30 -0.29
CA PHE A 98 -12.35 6.02 -0.01
C PHE A 98 -12.46 7.48 -0.39
N GLY A 99 -11.72 8.32 0.33
CA GLY A 99 -11.59 9.74 0.05
C GLY A 99 -10.65 10.06 -1.13
N THR A 100 -10.06 9.04 -1.74
CA THR A 100 -9.29 9.10 -2.99
C THR A 100 -10.19 9.04 -4.22
N LYS A 101 -9.60 9.19 -5.41
CA LYS A 101 -10.29 8.91 -6.67
C LYS A 101 -9.33 8.31 -7.69
N SER A 102 -9.67 7.16 -8.25
CA SER A 102 -8.91 6.58 -9.37
C SER A 102 -9.10 7.34 -10.69
N GLN A 103 -8.03 7.39 -11.49
CA GLN A 103 -8.00 7.80 -12.90
C GLN A 103 -7.39 6.69 -13.80
N GLY A 104 -7.36 5.43 -13.34
CA GLY A 104 -6.86 4.28 -14.11
C GLY A 104 -5.72 3.48 -13.46
N GLN A 105 -5.26 3.86 -12.28
CA GLN A 105 -4.25 3.12 -11.50
C GLN A 105 -4.79 1.87 -10.78
N GLY A 106 -6.10 1.59 -10.88
CA GLY A 106 -6.70 0.34 -10.40
C GLY A 106 -6.99 0.29 -8.90
N HIS A 107 -7.47 1.39 -8.30
CA HIS A 107 -7.84 1.42 -6.87
C HIS A 107 -8.91 0.39 -6.50
N GLU A 108 -9.92 0.23 -7.36
CA GLU A 108 -11.02 -0.73 -7.13
C GLU A 108 -10.52 -2.15 -6.85
N THR A 109 -9.48 -2.57 -7.59
CA THR A 109 -8.82 -3.86 -7.39
C THR A 109 -7.89 -3.86 -6.18
N THR A 110 -7.00 -2.87 -6.11
CA THR A 110 -5.90 -2.88 -5.12
C THR A 110 -6.38 -2.62 -3.69
N TYR A 111 -7.38 -1.77 -3.50
CA TYR A 111 -8.00 -1.57 -2.19
C TYR A 111 -8.79 -2.79 -1.73
N ALA A 112 -9.51 -3.45 -2.64
CA ALA A 112 -10.17 -4.72 -2.34
C ALA A 112 -9.16 -5.79 -1.87
N GLN A 113 -7.96 -5.84 -2.47
CA GLN A 113 -6.89 -6.76 -2.05
C GLN A 113 -6.36 -6.46 -0.63
N ILE A 114 -6.19 -5.19 -0.26
CA ILE A 114 -5.79 -4.80 1.10
C ILE A 114 -6.84 -5.29 2.12
N LEU A 115 -8.11 -5.00 1.84
CA LEU A 115 -9.22 -5.38 2.71
C LEU A 115 -9.38 -6.90 2.79
N ALA A 116 -9.19 -7.60 1.66
CA ALA A 116 -9.23 -9.06 1.61
C ALA A 116 -8.20 -9.70 2.53
N GLN A 117 -6.95 -9.20 2.50
CA GLN A 117 -5.88 -9.71 3.37
C GLN A 117 -6.16 -9.44 4.86
N GLU A 118 -6.75 -8.30 5.19
CA GLU A 118 -7.00 -7.93 6.60
C GLU A 118 -8.27 -8.59 7.18
N LEU A 119 -9.28 -8.87 6.36
CA LEU A 119 -10.61 -9.34 6.78
C LEU A 119 -10.94 -10.78 6.38
N GLY A 120 -10.18 -11.38 5.47
CA GLY A 120 -10.46 -12.73 4.97
C GLY A 120 -11.66 -12.84 4.05
N ILE A 121 -12.11 -11.72 3.50
CA ILE A 121 -13.17 -11.68 2.50
C ILE A 121 -12.51 -11.72 1.11
N PRO A 122 -12.90 -12.62 0.19
CA PRO A 122 -12.36 -12.61 -1.17
C PRO A 122 -12.47 -11.23 -1.80
N ALA A 123 -11.43 -10.74 -2.47
CA ALA A 123 -11.43 -9.38 -3.03
C ALA A 123 -12.61 -9.13 -4.01
N GLU A 124 -13.03 -10.15 -4.77
CA GLU A 124 -14.20 -10.10 -5.65
C GLU A 124 -15.54 -9.90 -4.92
N HIS A 125 -15.58 -10.14 -3.61
CA HIS A 125 -16.73 -9.91 -2.73
C HIS A 125 -16.69 -8.54 -2.05
N ILE A 126 -15.69 -7.70 -2.36
CA ILE A 126 -15.54 -6.36 -1.83
C ILE A 126 -15.74 -5.36 -2.96
N LYS A 127 -16.87 -4.65 -2.94
CA LYS A 127 -17.12 -3.55 -3.87
C LYS A 127 -16.44 -2.28 -3.36
N VAL A 128 -15.57 -1.68 -4.17
CA VAL A 128 -14.90 -0.41 -3.85
C VAL A 128 -15.53 0.71 -4.66
N GLU A 129 -15.81 1.86 -4.03
CA GLU A 129 -16.33 3.07 -4.68
C GLU A 129 -15.54 4.32 -4.25
N GLU A 130 -15.46 5.31 -5.14
CA GLU A 130 -14.70 6.55 -4.94
C GLU A 130 -15.33 7.73 -5.71
N GLY A 131 -15.16 8.94 -5.19
CA GLY A 131 -15.34 10.19 -5.93
C GLY A 131 -16.75 10.80 -5.97
N ASP A 132 -17.73 10.16 -5.35
CA ASP A 132 -19.04 10.79 -5.09
C ASP A 132 -19.04 11.37 -3.67
N THR A 133 -19.05 12.69 -3.55
CA THR A 133 -18.97 13.40 -2.27
C THR A 133 -20.20 13.22 -1.38
N ASP A 134 -21.32 12.76 -1.94
CA ASP A 134 -22.53 12.45 -1.15
C ASP A 134 -22.42 11.09 -0.46
N THR A 135 -21.48 10.22 -0.87
CA THR A 135 -21.38 8.84 -0.37
C THR A 135 -20.02 8.44 0.17
N ALA A 136 -18.92 8.96 -0.39
CA ALA A 136 -17.58 8.63 0.03
C ALA A 136 -17.17 9.45 1.28
N PRO A 137 -16.37 8.89 2.20
CA PRO A 137 -15.82 9.65 3.30
C PRO A 137 -14.90 10.76 2.76
N TYR A 138 -14.74 11.85 3.51
CA TYR A 138 -13.94 12.98 3.06
C TYR A 138 -12.47 12.56 2.91
N GLY A 139 -11.85 12.91 1.79
CA GLY A 139 -10.41 12.78 1.60
C GLY A 139 -9.89 13.86 0.66
N LEU A 140 -8.61 13.76 0.36
CA LEU A 140 -7.90 14.78 -0.39
C LEU A 140 -7.70 14.37 -1.85
N GLY A 141 -8.23 13.21 -2.25
CA GLY A 141 -8.11 12.74 -3.62
C GLY A 141 -6.73 12.14 -3.92
N THR A 142 -6.49 11.97 -5.22
CA THR A 142 -5.33 11.23 -5.72
C THR A 142 -4.45 12.08 -6.61
N TYR A 143 -3.21 12.24 -6.17
CA TYR A 143 -2.08 12.87 -6.84
C TYR A 143 -0.82 12.55 -6.01
N ALA A 144 0.37 12.92 -6.50
CA ALA A 144 1.64 12.74 -5.78
C ALA A 144 1.82 11.33 -5.16
N SER A 145 1.29 10.31 -5.87
CA SER A 145 1.26 8.91 -5.45
C SER A 145 0.77 8.67 -4.01
N ARG A 146 -0.14 9.52 -3.50
CA ARG A 146 -0.55 9.49 -2.08
C ARG A 146 -1.60 8.43 -1.73
N SER A 147 -2.28 7.87 -2.72
CA SER A 147 -3.36 6.89 -2.53
C SER A 147 -2.97 5.71 -1.65
N THR A 148 -1.85 5.04 -1.94
CA THR A 148 -1.41 3.88 -1.14
C THR A 148 -0.89 4.30 0.24
N PRO A 149 0.00 5.31 0.37
CA PRO A 149 0.47 5.77 1.69
C PRO A 149 -0.62 6.23 2.65
N THR A 150 -1.68 6.88 2.14
CA THR A 150 -2.74 7.48 2.98
C THR A 150 -3.99 6.62 3.05
N ALA A 151 -4.79 6.58 1.98
CA ALA A 151 -6.03 5.79 1.93
C ALA A 151 -5.78 4.28 2.04
N GLY A 152 -4.67 3.75 1.52
CA GLY A 152 -4.27 2.36 1.74
C GLY A 152 -4.01 2.02 3.21
N ALA A 153 -3.35 2.93 3.95
CA ALA A 153 -3.20 2.80 5.39
C ALA A 153 -4.56 2.94 6.13
N ALA A 154 -5.42 3.86 5.69
CA ALA A 154 -6.77 4.00 6.23
C ALA A 154 -7.61 2.72 6.05
N ALA A 155 -7.53 2.06 4.88
CA ALA A 155 -8.16 0.76 4.62
C ALA A 155 -7.70 -0.28 5.65
N ALA A 156 -6.39 -0.45 5.81
CA ALA A 156 -5.83 -1.43 6.72
C ALA A 156 -6.26 -1.16 8.17
N VAL A 157 -6.26 0.10 8.62
CA VAL A 157 -6.66 0.45 9.98
C VAL A 157 -8.17 0.28 10.20
N ALA A 158 -9.02 0.69 9.25
CA ALA A 158 -10.46 0.46 9.31
C ALA A 158 -10.77 -1.05 9.36
N ALA A 159 -10.12 -1.85 8.52
CA ALA A 159 -10.25 -3.30 8.52
C ALA A 159 -9.79 -3.94 9.86
N ARG A 160 -8.70 -3.45 10.46
CA ARG A 160 -8.23 -3.92 11.77
C ARG A 160 -9.23 -3.63 12.88
N ARG A 161 -9.89 -2.46 12.88
CA ARG A 161 -10.98 -2.14 13.81
C ARG A 161 -12.18 -3.08 13.64
N ILE A 162 -12.54 -3.40 12.40
CA ILE A 162 -13.56 -4.41 12.11
C ILE A 162 -13.14 -5.77 12.67
N ARG A 163 -11.88 -6.18 12.46
CA ARG A 163 -11.35 -7.44 12.97
C ARG A 163 -11.33 -7.51 14.50
N GLU A 164 -11.07 -6.39 15.18
CA GLU A 164 -11.20 -6.29 16.65
C GLU A 164 -12.65 -6.50 17.11
N LYS A 165 -13.63 -5.87 16.47
CA LYS A 165 -15.06 -6.13 16.75
C LYS A 165 -15.43 -7.59 16.41
N ALA A 166 -14.92 -8.12 15.31
CA ALA A 166 -15.15 -9.49 14.87
C ALA A 166 -14.58 -10.51 15.88
N ARG A 167 -13.43 -10.23 16.50
CA ARG A 167 -12.86 -11.08 17.56
C ARG A 167 -13.81 -11.21 18.75
N LYS A 168 -14.41 -10.10 19.20
CA LYS A 168 -15.40 -10.08 20.30
C LYS A 168 -16.61 -10.93 19.99
N ILE A 169 -17.13 -10.81 18.77
CA ILE A 169 -18.28 -11.60 18.30
C ILE A 169 -17.89 -13.08 18.20
N ALA A 170 -16.72 -13.39 17.62
CA ALA A 170 -16.22 -14.76 17.55
C ALA A 170 -16.04 -15.40 18.93
N ALA A 171 -15.51 -14.66 19.89
CA ALA A 171 -15.33 -15.11 21.27
C ALA A 171 -16.66 -15.47 21.93
N HIS A 172 -17.67 -14.63 21.74
CA HIS A 172 -19.04 -14.91 22.20
C HIS A 172 -19.62 -16.17 21.53
N LEU A 173 -19.50 -16.29 20.20
CA LEU A 173 -20.01 -17.45 19.45
C LEU A 173 -19.30 -18.76 19.77
N LEU A 174 -18.03 -18.69 20.19
CA LEU A 174 -17.22 -19.84 20.53
C LEU A 174 -17.22 -20.16 22.03
N GLU A 175 -17.87 -19.32 22.85
CA GLU A 175 -17.85 -19.39 24.31
C GLU A 175 -16.41 -19.48 24.85
N SER A 176 -15.55 -18.57 24.38
CA SER A 176 -14.14 -18.48 24.74
C SER A 176 -13.73 -17.06 25.09
N ALA A 177 -12.57 -16.89 25.74
CA ALA A 177 -11.96 -15.58 25.92
C ALA A 177 -11.40 -15.05 24.59
N GLU A 178 -11.27 -13.73 24.45
CA GLU A 178 -10.76 -13.10 23.22
C GLU A 178 -9.26 -13.41 23.00
N GLU A 179 -8.49 -13.49 24.08
CA GLU A 179 -7.07 -13.79 24.12
C GLU A 179 -6.74 -15.24 23.73
N ASP A 180 -7.72 -16.14 23.81
CA ASP A 180 -7.60 -17.53 23.39
C ASP A 180 -7.86 -17.71 21.89
N LEU A 181 -8.27 -16.64 21.18
CA LEU A 181 -8.53 -16.71 19.75
C LEU A 181 -7.30 -16.37 18.93
N VAL A 182 -7.04 -17.22 17.94
CA VAL A 182 -6.02 -17.00 16.91
C VAL A 182 -6.72 -16.62 15.61
N TRP A 183 -6.21 -15.58 14.96
CA TRP A 183 -6.63 -15.18 13.62
C TRP A 183 -5.83 -15.96 12.58
N GLU A 184 -6.52 -16.57 11.63
CA GLU A 184 -5.91 -17.19 10.45
C GLU A 184 -6.73 -16.80 9.23
N VAL A 185 -6.26 -15.74 8.55
CA VAL A 185 -6.75 -15.17 7.28
C VAL A 185 -8.26 -14.93 7.16
N ASP A 186 -9.10 -15.97 7.25
CA ASP A 186 -10.56 -15.94 7.06
C ASP A 186 -11.38 -16.35 8.28
N ARG A 187 -10.72 -16.72 9.39
CA ARG A 187 -11.39 -17.22 10.60
C ARG A 187 -10.66 -16.89 11.89
N PHE A 188 -11.45 -16.90 12.96
CA PHE A 188 -10.94 -17.03 14.32
C PHE A 188 -11.13 -18.46 14.81
N TYR A 189 -10.11 -19.04 15.43
CA TYR A 189 -10.18 -20.35 16.06
C TYR A 189 -9.61 -20.33 17.48
N VAL A 190 -10.04 -21.28 18.32
CA VAL A 190 -9.57 -21.41 19.71
C VAL A 190 -8.18 -22.05 19.74
N LYS A 191 -7.22 -21.43 20.43
CA LYS A 191 -5.85 -21.92 20.60
C LYS A 191 -5.85 -23.35 21.14
N GLY A 192 -5.12 -24.25 20.46
CA GLY A 192 -5.07 -25.67 20.81
C GLY A 192 -6.30 -26.49 20.41
N SER A 193 -7.32 -25.88 19.79
CA SER A 193 -8.51 -26.54 19.26
C SER A 193 -8.95 -25.93 17.92
N PRO A 194 -8.12 -26.05 16.85
CA PRO A 194 -8.38 -25.40 15.55
C PRO A 194 -9.67 -25.86 14.86
N SER A 195 -10.28 -26.97 15.27
CA SER A 195 -11.62 -27.38 14.81
C SER A 195 -12.76 -26.51 15.35
N ARG A 196 -12.53 -25.75 16.43
CA ARG A 196 -13.47 -24.76 16.98
C ARG A 196 -13.16 -23.39 16.37
N PHE A 197 -13.86 -23.06 15.29
CA PHE A 197 -13.64 -21.80 14.59
C PHE A 197 -14.95 -21.13 14.14
N LYS A 198 -14.85 -19.84 13.83
CA LYS A 198 -15.88 -19.05 13.14
C LYS A 198 -15.23 -18.28 12.00
N THR A 199 -15.83 -18.40 10.82
CA THR A 199 -15.42 -17.65 9.62
C THR A 199 -15.88 -16.20 9.71
N ILE A 200 -15.33 -15.34 8.86
CA ILE A 200 -15.82 -13.96 8.76
C ILE A 200 -17.30 -13.90 8.37
N GLN A 201 -17.82 -14.85 7.59
CA GLN A 201 -19.23 -14.95 7.21
C GLN A 201 -20.12 -15.28 8.42
N ASP A 202 -19.71 -16.24 9.26
CA ASP A 202 -20.44 -16.58 10.49
C ASP A 202 -20.53 -15.37 11.43
N ILE A 203 -19.42 -14.65 11.56
CA ILE A 203 -19.30 -13.48 12.43
C ILE A 203 -20.12 -12.31 11.86
N ALA A 204 -20.06 -12.09 10.56
CA ALA A 204 -20.84 -11.06 9.88
C ALA A 204 -22.34 -11.28 10.11
N LEU A 205 -22.84 -12.50 9.90
CA LEU A 205 -24.25 -12.81 10.15
C LEU A 205 -24.64 -12.52 11.61
N ALA A 206 -23.85 -13.03 12.56
CA ALA A 206 -24.11 -12.83 13.99
C ALA A 206 -24.13 -11.36 14.41
N ALA A 207 -23.30 -10.51 13.78
CA ALA A 207 -23.30 -9.08 14.04
C ALA A 207 -24.67 -8.41 13.78
N TYR A 208 -25.48 -8.96 12.86
CA TYR A 208 -26.81 -8.44 12.54
C TYR A 208 -27.95 -9.20 13.23
N THR A 209 -27.78 -10.50 13.51
CA THR A 209 -28.86 -11.33 14.06
C THR A 209 -28.84 -11.43 15.58
N ASN A 210 -27.65 -11.45 16.20
CA ASN A 210 -27.46 -11.72 17.61
C ASN A 210 -26.11 -11.18 18.11
N PRO A 211 -25.88 -9.84 18.07
CA PRO A 211 -24.65 -9.26 18.55
C PRO A 211 -24.48 -9.52 20.06
N PRO A 212 -23.24 -9.72 20.55
CA PRO A 212 -23.00 -9.89 21.98
C PRO A 212 -23.50 -8.69 22.80
N PRO A 213 -23.91 -8.89 24.07
CA PRO A 213 -24.30 -7.80 24.94
C PRO A 213 -23.23 -6.70 25.02
N GLY A 214 -23.65 -5.43 24.89
CA GLY A 214 -22.74 -4.28 24.92
C GLY A 214 -21.98 -4.00 23.61
N ILE A 215 -22.20 -4.81 22.57
CA ILE A 215 -21.68 -4.57 21.22
C ILE A 215 -22.81 -4.08 20.32
N GLU A 216 -22.61 -2.94 19.66
CA GLU A 216 -23.56 -2.43 18.67
C GLU A 216 -23.73 -3.41 17.51
N ALA A 217 -24.93 -3.48 16.94
CA ALA A 217 -25.21 -4.30 15.77
C ALA A 217 -24.37 -3.90 14.54
N GLY A 218 -24.33 -4.78 13.55
CA GLY A 218 -23.59 -4.59 12.30
C GLY A 218 -22.08 -4.74 12.45
N LEU A 219 -21.37 -4.70 11.32
CA LEU A 219 -19.93 -4.92 11.26
C LEU A 219 -19.29 -3.97 10.24
N GLU A 220 -18.87 -2.80 10.72
CA GLU A 220 -18.36 -1.72 9.89
C GLU A 220 -17.40 -0.82 10.67
N ALA A 221 -16.57 -0.06 9.95
CA ALA A 221 -15.72 0.97 10.53
C ALA A 221 -15.38 2.05 9.51
N THR A 222 -15.19 3.27 10.00
CA THR A 222 -14.58 4.37 9.25
C THR A 222 -13.28 4.79 9.94
N PHE A 223 -12.27 5.14 9.14
CA PHE A 223 -11.00 5.65 9.65
C PHE A 223 -10.45 6.78 8.78
N TYR A 224 -9.93 7.81 9.43
CA TYR A 224 -9.23 8.94 8.83
C TYR A 224 -7.76 8.87 9.26
N TYR A 225 -6.86 8.66 8.31
CA TYR A 225 -5.44 8.47 8.57
C TYR A 225 -4.65 9.75 8.32
N ASP A 226 -4.15 10.34 9.39
CA ASP A 226 -3.10 11.35 9.36
C ASP A 226 -1.73 10.65 9.42
N PRO A 227 -0.98 10.61 8.32
CA PRO A 227 0.27 9.85 8.26
C PRO A 227 1.35 10.51 9.13
N PRO A 228 2.14 9.73 9.88
CA PRO A 228 3.18 10.28 10.76
C PRO A 228 4.39 10.82 9.99
N ASN A 229 4.61 10.33 8.76
CA ASN A 229 5.67 10.73 7.85
C ASN A 229 5.23 10.47 6.40
N MET A 230 5.99 10.96 5.43
CA MET A 230 5.92 10.56 4.02
C MET A 230 6.47 9.14 3.83
N THR A 231 6.27 8.57 2.64
CA THR A 231 6.92 7.31 2.22
C THR A 231 7.99 7.58 1.17
N PHE A 232 9.12 6.86 1.22
CA PHE A 232 10.30 7.15 0.39
C PHE A 232 10.70 5.97 -0.51
N PRO A 233 9.89 5.65 -1.55
CA PRO A 233 10.24 4.59 -2.48
C PRO A 233 11.50 4.96 -3.26
N PHE A 234 12.21 3.95 -3.76
CA PHE A 234 13.46 4.15 -4.50
C PHE A 234 13.56 3.21 -5.68
N GLY A 235 14.42 3.57 -6.63
CA GLY A 235 14.66 2.77 -7.83
C GLY A 235 16.06 2.98 -8.38
N SER A 236 16.48 2.06 -9.25
CA SER A 236 17.68 2.20 -10.06
C SER A 236 17.36 1.80 -11.49
N TYR A 237 17.32 2.78 -12.38
CA TYR A 237 17.04 2.61 -13.80
C TYR A 237 18.35 2.72 -14.58
N ILE A 238 18.53 1.82 -15.55
CA ILE A 238 19.68 1.82 -16.46
C ILE A 238 19.11 1.77 -17.88
N CYS A 239 19.53 2.70 -18.73
CA CYS A 239 19.11 2.79 -20.13
C CYS A 239 20.33 2.71 -21.04
N VAL A 240 20.24 1.91 -22.09
CA VAL A 240 21.23 1.85 -23.16
C VAL A 240 20.63 2.50 -24.40
N VAL A 241 21.41 3.38 -25.03
CA VAL A 241 21.00 4.03 -26.27
C VAL A 241 22.11 3.95 -27.31
N ASP A 242 21.71 3.75 -28.55
CA ASP A 242 22.57 3.93 -29.72
C ASP A 242 22.13 5.21 -30.45
N ILE A 243 23.10 6.00 -30.92
CA ILE A 243 22.84 7.30 -31.57
C ILE A 243 23.40 7.25 -32.99
N ASP A 244 22.53 7.47 -33.96
CA ASP A 244 22.95 7.65 -35.34
C ASP A 244 23.68 8.99 -35.48
N ARG A 245 24.95 8.93 -35.87
CA ARG A 245 25.82 10.12 -35.93
C ARG A 245 25.47 11.06 -37.09
N GLY A 246 24.87 10.56 -38.17
CA GLY A 246 24.52 11.37 -39.34
C GLY A 246 23.22 12.14 -39.17
N THR A 247 22.27 11.58 -38.41
CA THR A 247 20.89 12.09 -38.27
C THR A 247 20.56 12.57 -36.86
N GLY A 248 21.32 12.16 -35.85
CA GLY A 248 21.03 12.42 -34.45
C GLY A 248 19.89 11.58 -33.87
N GLN A 249 19.37 10.60 -34.60
CA GLN A 249 18.32 9.71 -34.10
C GLN A 249 18.83 8.87 -32.92
N VAL A 250 18.03 8.81 -31.86
CA VAL A 250 18.34 8.05 -30.64
C VAL A 250 17.44 6.82 -30.60
N HIS A 251 18.05 5.65 -30.48
CA HIS A 251 17.35 4.38 -30.31
C HIS A 251 17.59 3.84 -28.90
N VAL A 252 16.51 3.66 -28.13
CA VAL A 252 16.54 2.95 -26.85
C VAL A 252 16.54 1.46 -27.13
N ARG A 253 17.55 0.76 -26.62
CA ARG A 253 17.76 -0.69 -26.83
C ARG A 253 17.12 -1.54 -25.73
#